data_AF-A0A401I5W8-F1
#
_entry.id   AF-A0A401I5W8-F1
#
_cell.length_a   1.000
_cell.length_b   1.000
_cell.length_c   1.000
_cell.angle_alpha   90.00
_cell.angle_beta   90.00
_cell.angle_gamma   90.00
#
_symmetry.space_group_name_H-M   'P 1'
#
loop_
_entity.id
_entity.type
_entity.pdbx_description
1 polymer ?
#
loop_
_entity_poly.entity_id
_entity_poly.type
_entity_poly.pdbx_seq_one_letter_code
_entity_poly.pdbx_strand_id
1 'polypeptide(L)'
;MIDLNKLYQKYLENKIPNPFTLQDIQHYLVLKYKAQQVNVGQFSSLQNDPYAKFETAVTAYIFRDEEAVSQLMMLNHADVHLISREINLILNSEDNVFMSGATPQGMSFLLELELDVFSGFDQEEAYLGNKRFEEFLVVLYLTGHIAFDNDPLIDPLRQKFKDGYLLKYFGVQDGNNKYLVDELLQEPQEDA
;
A
#
# COMPACT_ATOMS: atom_id res chain seq x y z
N MET A 1 -14.99 -9.00 -13.24
CA MET A 1 -14.62 -7.58 -13.49
C MET A 1 -14.75 -6.84 -12.17
N ILE A 2 -13.86 -5.89 -11.88
CA ILE A 2 -13.99 -5.06 -10.68
C ILE A 2 -15.09 -4.02 -10.94
N ASP A 3 -16.00 -3.86 -9.98
CA ASP A 3 -17.04 -2.83 -10.02
C ASP A 3 -16.56 -1.58 -9.27
N LEU A 4 -16.12 -0.56 -10.02
CA LEU A 4 -15.65 0.71 -9.47
C LEU A 4 -16.75 1.48 -8.73
N ASN A 5 -18.01 1.38 -9.15
CA ASN A 5 -19.11 2.02 -8.44
C ASN A 5 -19.27 1.39 -7.05
N LYS A 6 -19.20 0.04 -6.98
CA LYS A 6 -19.28 -0.68 -5.71
C LYS A 6 -18.11 -0.34 -4.78
N LEU A 7 -16.89 -0.24 -5.31
CA LEU A 7 -15.72 0.21 -4.54
C LEU A 7 -15.90 1.64 -4.03
N TYR A 8 -16.36 2.56 -4.89
CA TYR A 8 -16.57 3.95 -4.51
C TYR A 8 -17.65 4.10 -3.41
N GLN A 9 -18.75 3.35 -3.49
CA GLN A 9 -19.74 3.33 -2.40
C GLN A 9 -19.11 2.85 -1.09
N LYS A 10 -18.30 1.79 -1.12
CA LYS A 10 -17.60 1.32 0.08
C LYS A 10 -16.59 2.33 0.63
N TYR A 11 -15.88 3.04 -0.24
CA TYR A 11 -14.99 4.13 0.17
C TYR A 11 -15.74 5.20 0.98
N LEU A 12 -16.91 5.63 0.51
CA LEU A 12 -17.76 6.60 1.20
C LEU A 12 -18.32 6.05 2.53
N GLU A 13 -18.70 4.77 2.56
CA GLU A 13 -19.26 4.11 3.76
C GLU A 13 -18.22 3.88 4.86
N ASN A 14 -17.02 3.43 4.51
CA ASN A 14 -16.01 2.95 5.47
C ASN A 14 -15.35 4.09 6.26
N LYS A 15 -15.51 5.36 5.85
CA LYS A 15 -14.91 6.54 6.50
C LYS A 15 -13.42 6.34 6.79
N ILE A 16 -12.71 5.82 5.79
CA ILE A 16 -11.27 5.54 5.86
C ILE A 16 -10.55 6.88 6.13
N PRO A 17 -9.64 6.95 7.12
CA PRO A 17 -8.87 8.17 7.36
C PRO A 17 -8.15 8.65 6.09
N ASN A 18 -8.12 9.96 5.87
CA ASN A 18 -7.56 10.55 4.66
C ASN A 18 -7.04 11.97 4.92
N PRO A 19 -5.73 12.16 5.14
CA PRO A 19 -4.70 11.13 5.36
C PRO A 19 -4.84 10.45 6.74
N PHE A 20 -4.05 9.39 6.96
CA PHE A 20 -3.91 8.76 8.28
C PHE A 20 -2.98 9.60 9.17
N THR A 21 -3.31 9.75 10.45
CA THR A 21 -2.36 10.32 11.43
C THR A 21 -1.28 9.31 11.77
N LEU A 22 -0.15 9.78 12.34
CA LEU A 22 0.89 8.89 12.86
C LEU A 22 0.35 7.90 13.90
N GLN A 23 -0.64 8.31 14.69
CA GLN A 23 -1.30 7.43 15.66
C GLN A 23 -2.15 6.36 14.98
N ASP A 24 -2.88 6.70 13.91
CA ASP A 24 -3.64 5.73 13.12
C ASP A 24 -2.70 4.69 12.50
N ILE A 25 -1.58 5.15 11.92
CA ILE A 25 -0.56 4.28 11.32
C ILE A 25 0.04 3.35 12.39
N GLN A 26 0.43 3.89 13.54
CA GLN A 26 0.94 3.09 14.65
C GLN A 26 -0.06 2.00 15.05
N HIS A 27 -1.32 2.38 15.27
CA HIS A 27 -2.37 1.46 15.67
C HIS A 27 -2.58 0.36 14.64
N TYR A 28 -2.64 0.72 13.37
CA TYR A 28 -2.78 -0.19 12.25
C TYR A 28 -1.63 -1.20 12.16
N LEU A 29 -0.38 -0.72 12.15
CA LEU A 29 0.81 -1.57 12.01
C LEU A 29 0.97 -2.53 13.20
N VAL A 30 0.72 -2.05 14.42
CA VAL A 30 0.81 -2.87 15.64
C VAL A 30 -0.29 -3.93 15.69
N LEU A 31 -1.54 -3.56 15.38
CA LEU A 31 -2.65 -4.52 15.44
C LEU A 31 -2.61 -5.54 14.30
N LYS A 32 -2.42 -5.08 13.07
CA LYS A 32 -2.49 -5.94 11.88
C LYS A 32 -1.23 -6.79 11.73
N TYR A 33 -0.06 -6.19 11.94
CA TYR A 33 1.22 -6.84 11.65
C TYR A 33 2.08 -7.13 12.87
N LYS A 34 1.55 -6.91 14.09
CA LYS A 34 2.31 -7.10 15.34
C LYS A 34 3.66 -6.37 15.30
N ALA A 35 3.70 -5.22 14.61
CA ALA A 35 4.92 -4.46 14.43
C ALA A 35 5.42 -3.95 15.78
N GLN A 36 6.72 -4.02 16.00
CA GLN A 36 7.32 -3.43 17.20
C GLN A 36 7.83 -2.03 16.87
N GLN A 37 7.30 -1.02 17.56
CA GLN A 37 7.84 0.33 17.51
C GLN A 37 9.21 0.37 18.19
N VAL A 38 10.19 0.99 17.53
CA VAL A 38 11.57 1.10 18.02
C VAL A 38 12.09 2.53 17.87
N ASN A 39 13.22 2.82 18.51
CA ASN A 39 13.87 4.12 18.37
C ASN A 39 14.50 4.25 16.98
N VAL A 40 14.27 5.38 16.31
CA VAL A 40 14.83 5.66 14.97
C VAL A 40 16.35 5.55 14.92
N GLY A 41 17.05 5.84 16.02
CA GLY A 41 18.50 5.75 16.14
C GLY A 41 19.09 4.36 15.87
N GLN A 42 18.27 3.29 15.90
CA GLN A 42 18.72 1.96 15.44
C GLN A 42 19.04 1.94 13.93
N PHE A 43 18.52 2.90 13.18
CA PHE A 43 18.70 3.06 11.73
C PHE A 43 19.60 4.26 11.39
N SER A 44 20.51 4.64 12.29
CA SER A 44 21.39 5.80 12.10
C SER A 44 22.28 5.71 10.85
N SER A 45 22.46 4.52 10.27
CA SER A 45 23.13 4.36 8.98
C SER A 45 22.44 5.12 7.84
N LEU A 46 21.12 5.34 7.94
CA LEU A 46 20.33 6.10 6.97
C LEU A 46 20.55 7.63 7.07
N GLN A 47 21.26 8.13 8.09
CA GLN A 47 21.57 9.57 8.21
C GLN A 47 22.36 10.12 7.01
N ASN A 48 23.12 9.25 6.35
CA ASN A 48 23.91 9.63 5.18
C ASN A 48 23.19 9.35 3.85
N ASP A 49 21.98 8.79 3.90
CA ASP A 49 21.15 8.58 2.72
C ASP A 49 20.39 9.88 2.39
N PRO A 50 20.70 10.57 1.28
CA PRO A 50 20.05 11.83 0.93
C PRO A 50 18.56 11.68 0.60
N TYR A 51 18.07 10.45 0.37
CA TYR A 51 16.67 10.17 0.05
C TYR A 51 15.86 9.78 1.29
N ALA A 52 16.49 9.31 2.38
CA ALA A 52 15.81 8.90 3.60
C ALA A 52 15.30 10.08 4.45
N LYS A 53 15.80 11.31 4.21
CA LYS A 53 15.44 12.53 4.95
C LYS A 53 15.45 12.34 6.47
N PHE A 54 16.47 11.65 6.97
CA PHE A 54 16.47 11.09 8.33
C PHE A 54 16.31 12.15 9.44
N GLU A 55 16.62 13.41 9.16
CA GLU A 55 16.39 14.55 10.05
C GLU A 55 14.91 14.77 10.42
N THR A 56 13.98 14.28 9.59
CA THR A 56 12.53 14.33 9.85
C THR A 56 11.98 12.99 10.34
N ALA A 57 12.83 11.99 10.60
CA ALA A 57 12.40 10.67 11.09
C ALA A 57 11.87 10.78 12.52
N VAL A 58 10.60 10.40 12.72
CA VAL A 58 9.91 10.52 14.01
C VAL A 58 9.69 9.18 14.70
N THR A 59 9.56 8.09 13.94
CA THR A 59 9.36 6.76 14.50
C THR A 59 9.81 5.67 13.54
N ALA A 60 10.04 4.46 14.05
CA ALA A 60 10.40 3.31 13.25
C ALA A 60 9.74 2.03 13.76
N TYR A 61 9.55 1.07 12.87
CA TYR A 61 8.90 -0.20 13.13
C TYR A 61 9.72 -1.35 12.56
N ILE A 62 9.78 -2.45 13.32
CA ILE A 62 10.32 -3.72 12.87
C ILE A 62 9.20 -4.77 12.79
N PHE A 63 9.19 -5.52 11.70
CA PHE A 63 8.22 -6.59 11.47
C PHE A 63 8.96 -7.93 11.57
N ARG A 64 8.63 -8.74 12.59
CA ARG A 64 9.33 -9.99 12.89
C ARG A 64 8.41 -11.19 13.13
N ASP A 65 7.11 -10.95 13.33
CA ASP A 65 6.13 -12.03 13.43
C ASP A 65 5.99 -12.73 12.06
N GLU A 66 6.16 -14.05 12.02
CA GLU A 66 6.26 -14.79 10.76
C GLU A 66 4.97 -14.73 9.94
N GLU A 67 3.80 -14.79 10.60
CA GLU A 67 2.51 -14.68 9.93
C GLU A 67 2.31 -13.28 9.35
N ALA A 68 2.62 -12.24 10.14
CA ALA A 68 2.54 -10.86 9.68
C ALA A 68 3.49 -10.56 8.52
N VAL A 69 4.73 -11.06 8.58
CA VAL A 69 5.69 -10.94 7.47
C VAL A 69 5.17 -11.69 6.24
N SER A 70 4.61 -12.89 6.40
CA SER A 70 3.99 -13.62 5.29
C SER A 70 2.83 -12.84 4.66
N GLN A 71 2.04 -12.12 5.46
CA GLN A 71 0.98 -11.24 4.95
C GLN A 71 1.55 -10.05 4.19
N LEU A 72 2.56 -9.35 4.73
CA LEU A 72 3.23 -8.24 4.04
C LEU A 72 3.79 -8.66 2.68
N MET A 73 4.27 -9.91 2.56
CA MET A 73 4.80 -10.45 1.32
C MET A 73 3.73 -10.98 0.35
N MET A 74 2.43 -10.86 0.66
CA MET A 74 1.38 -11.54 -0.11
C MET A 74 1.27 -11.08 -1.58
N LEU A 75 1.69 -9.83 -1.86
CA LEU A 75 1.65 -9.23 -3.21
C LEU A 75 2.98 -9.34 -3.96
N ASN A 76 4.04 -9.81 -3.29
CA ASN A 76 5.36 -9.88 -3.91
C ASN A 76 5.39 -10.93 -5.03
N HIS A 77 6.21 -10.66 -6.05
CA HIS A 77 6.54 -11.65 -7.06
C HIS A 77 7.28 -12.85 -6.45
N ALA A 78 7.15 -14.02 -7.07
CA ALA A 78 7.67 -15.27 -6.52
C ALA A 78 9.21 -15.29 -6.38
N ASP A 79 9.92 -14.52 -7.20
CA ASP A 79 11.37 -14.37 -7.21
C ASP A 79 11.89 -13.45 -6.08
N VAL A 80 11.07 -12.52 -5.59
CA VAL A 80 11.40 -11.63 -4.46
C VAL A 80 11.48 -12.39 -3.13
N HIS A 81 10.87 -13.58 -3.03
CA HIS A 81 10.96 -14.43 -1.83
C HIS A 81 12.39 -14.91 -1.48
N LEU A 82 13.36 -14.68 -2.36
CA LEU A 82 14.78 -14.99 -2.14
C LEU A 82 15.53 -13.88 -1.35
N ILE A 83 14.90 -12.73 -1.13
CA ILE A 83 15.48 -11.59 -0.39
C ILE A 83 15.14 -11.71 1.11
N SER A 84 16.03 -11.18 1.97
CA SER A 84 15.87 -11.15 3.43
C SER A 84 14.45 -10.77 3.85
N ARG A 85 13.84 -11.55 4.75
CA ARG A 85 12.51 -11.32 5.34
C ARG A 85 12.51 -10.20 6.39
N GLU A 86 13.63 -9.50 6.56
CA GLU A 86 13.72 -8.38 7.49
C GLU A 86 13.06 -7.15 6.88
N ILE A 87 11.79 -6.95 7.23
CA ILE A 87 11.04 -5.75 6.86
C ILE A 87 11.16 -4.76 8.02
N ASN A 88 11.55 -3.53 7.72
CA ASN A 88 11.52 -2.39 8.64
C ASN A 88 10.88 -1.19 7.95
N LEU A 89 10.39 -0.25 8.75
CA LEU A 89 9.81 0.99 8.26
C LEU A 89 10.26 2.15 9.13
N ILE A 90 10.83 3.18 8.52
CA ILE A 90 11.12 4.46 9.17
C ILE A 90 10.09 5.46 8.64
N LEU A 91 9.42 6.18 9.53
CA LEU A 91 8.45 7.21 9.17
C LEU A 91 8.99 8.60 9.43
N ASN A 92 8.78 9.48 8.47
CA ASN A 92 9.11 10.89 8.52
C ASN A 92 7.84 11.71 8.74
N SER A 93 7.96 12.80 9.49
CA SER A 93 6.88 13.77 9.67
C SER A 93 7.46 15.16 9.88
N GLU A 94 6.94 16.14 9.14
CA GLU A 94 7.34 17.55 9.29
C GLU A 94 6.49 18.27 10.34
N ASP A 95 5.26 17.82 10.59
CA ASP A 95 4.30 18.44 11.51
C ASP A 95 4.03 17.63 12.77
N ASN A 96 4.60 16.42 12.90
CA ASN A 96 4.35 15.44 13.96
C ASN A 96 2.90 14.95 14.06
N VAL A 97 2.09 15.14 13.01
CA VAL A 97 0.69 14.68 12.95
C VAL A 97 0.52 13.69 11.81
N PHE A 98 1.00 14.03 10.62
CA PHE A 98 0.85 13.22 9.41
C PHE A 98 2.20 12.76 8.89
N MET A 99 2.19 11.66 8.13
CA MET A 99 3.39 11.17 7.46
C MET A 99 3.75 12.11 6.30
N SER A 100 5.00 12.57 6.24
CA SER A 100 5.55 13.33 5.11
C SER A 100 6.49 12.50 4.22
N GLY A 101 6.86 11.31 4.69
CA GLY A 101 7.68 10.36 3.96
C GLY A 101 7.88 9.07 4.75
N ALA A 102 8.42 8.07 4.07
CA ALA A 102 8.73 6.79 4.66
C ALA A 102 9.95 6.17 3.96
N THR A 103 10.74 5.43 4.73
CA THR A 103 11.83 4.61 4.21
C THR A 103 11.59 3.17 4.62
N PRO A 104 10.97 2.35 3.76
CA PRO A 104 10.90 0.92 3.97
C PRO A 104 12.28 0.28 3.74
N GLN A 105 12.63 -0.71 4.56
CA GLN A 105 13.75 -1.62 4.32
C GLN A 105 13.21 -3.03 4.14
N GLY A 106 13.83 -3.79 3.25
CA GLY A 106 13.23 -5.01 2.70
C GLY A 106 12.27 -4.67 1.56
N MET A 107 11.69 -5.69 0.93
CA MET A 107 10.78 -5.49 -0.20
C MET A 107 9.40 -6.05 0.17
N SER A 108 8.41 -5.18 0.29
CA SER A 108 7.02 -5.55 0.57
C SER A 108 6.09 -4.68 -0.27
N PHE A 109 5.54 -5.24 -1.34
CA PHE A 109 4.67 -4.47 -2.24
C PHE A 109 3.36 -4.10 -1.57
N LEU A 110 2.89 -4.91 -0.62
CA LEU A 110 1.73 -4.54 0.18
C LEU A 110 2.01 -3.33 1.06
N LEU A 111 3.18 -3.29 1.73
CA LEU A 111 3.52 -2.18 2.60
C LEU A 111 3.65 -0.88 1.79
N GLU A 112 4.28 -0.92 0.62
CA GLU A 112 4.38 0.25 -0.27
C GLU A 112 2.99 0.81 -0.63
N LEU A 113 2.05 -0.07 -1.00
CA LEU A 113 0.67 0.35 -1.28
C LEU A 113 -0.06 0.89 -0.04
N GLU A 114 0.20 0.34 1.14
CA GLU A 114 -0.36 0.86 2.39
C GLU A 114 0.21 2.24 2.74
N LEU A 115 1.48 2.53 2.43
CA LEU A 115 2.06 3.87 2.60
C LEU A 115 1.38 4.90 1.69
N ASP A 116 1.00 4.52 0.47
CA ASP A 116 0.18 5.37 -0.40
C ASP A 116 -1.20 5.65 0.23
N VAL A 117 -1.83 4.65 0.83
CA VAL A 117 -3.11 4.82 1.56
C VAL A 117 -2.95 5.75 2.76
N PHE A 118 -1.88 5.58 3.55
CA PHE A 118 -1.64 6.42 4.73
C PHE A 118 -1.41 7.88 4.36
N SER A 119 -0.75 8.13 3.23
CA SER A 119 -0.53 9.48 2.67
C SER A 119 -1.84 10.13 2.23
N GLY A 120 -2.88 9.34 1.98
CA GLY A 120 -4.19 9.81 1.55
C GLY A 120 -4.23 10.24 0.09
N PHE A 121 -5.38 10.77 -0.29
CA PHE A 121 -5.70 11.24 -1.63
C PHE A 121 -6.37 12.61 -1.57
N ASP A 122 -6.15 13.44 -2.58
CA ASP A 122 -6.77 14.76 -2.66
C ASP A 122 -8.28 14.63 -2.86
N GLN A 123 -9.06 15.23 -1.96
CA GLN A 123 -10.52 15.16 -1.97
C GLN A 123 -11.13 15.81 -3.21
N GLU A 124 -10.48 16.83 -3.79
CA GLU A 124 -10.97 17.48 -5.02
C GLU A 124 -10.80 16.58 -6.25
N GLU A 125 -9.85 15.64 -6.19
CA GLU A 125 -9.58 14.66 -7.23
C GLU A 125 -10.37 13.35 -7.04
N ALA A 126 -11.08 13.18 -5.91
CA ALA A 126 -11.69 11.93 -5.47
C ALA A 126 -13.07 11.65 -6.11
N TYR A 127 -13.14 11.56 -7.44
CA TYR A 127 -14.37 11.29 -8.18
C TYR A 127 -14.18 10.24 -9.29
N LEU A 128 -15.24 9.47 -9.59
CA LEU A 128 -15.25 8.49 -10.69
C LEU A 128 -15.06 9.19 -12.05
N GLY A 129 -14.25 8.60 -12.91
CA GLY A 129 -13.74 9.21 -14.15
C GLY A 129 -12.34 9.81 -14.01
N ASN A 130 -11.87 10.06 -12.78
CA ASN A 130 -10.44 10.31 -12.53
C ASN A 130 -9.70 8.98 -12.40
N LYS A 131 -8.94 8.61 -13.43
CA LYS A 131 -8.21 7.33 -13.49
C LYS A 131 -7.27 7.10 -12.30
N ARG A 132 -6.65 8.16 -11.78
CA ARG A 132 -5.77 8.06 -10.61
C ARG A 132 -6.59 7.69 -9.38
N PHE A 133 -7.76 8.30 -9.19
CA PHE A 133 -8.63 7.95 -8.07
C PHE A 133 -9.27 6.56 -8.22
N GLU A 134 -9.68 6.18 -9.43
CA GLU A 134 -10.20 4.82 -9.68
C GLU A 134 -9.15 3.76 -9.34
N GLU A 135 -7.88 4.02 -9.66
CA GLU A 135 -6.79 3.14 -9.26
C GLU A 135 -6.55 3.17 -7.74
N PHE A 136 -6.72 4.30 -7.08
CA PHE A 136 -6.68 4.40 -5.62
C PHE A 136 -7.77 3.54 -4.95
N LEU A 137 -8.96 3.45 -5.53
CA LEU A 137 -10.01 2.53 -5.05
C LEU A 137 -9.55 1.06 -5.15
N VAL A 138 -8.80 0.70 -6.20
CA VAL A 138 -8.20 -0.62 -6.34
C VAL A 138 -7.09 -0.85 -5.30
N VAL A 139 -6.30 0.19 -4.96
CA VAL A 139 -5.31 0.12 -3.87
C VAL A 139 -5.99 -0.18 -2.53
N LEU A 140 -7.05 0.55 -2.19
CA LEU A 140 -7.82 0.33 -0.95
C LEU A 140 -8.39 -1.08 -0.90
N TYR A 141 -8.78 -1.63 -2.04
CA TYR A 141 -9.28 -2.99 -2.15
C TYR A 141 -8.17 -4.05 -1.98
N LEU A 142 -7.04 -3.89 -2.69
CA LEU A 142 -5.87 -4.77 -2.59
C LEU A 142 -5.32 -4.86 -1.16
N THR A 143 -5.25 -3.72 -0.48
CA THR A 143 -4.73 -3.56 0.89
C THR A 143 -5.74 -4.02 1.96
N GLY A 144 -7.00 -4.21 1.59
CA GLY A 144 -8.08 -4.66 2.48
C GLY A 144 -8.75 -3.56 3.29
N HIS A 145 -8.50 -2.28 2.98
CA HIS A 145 -9.25 -1.15 3.54
C HIS A 145 -10.69 -1.08 3.00
N ILE A 146 -10.91 -1.65 1.82
CA ILE A 146 -12.23 -2.02 1.30
C ILE A 146 -12.26 -3.55 1.19
N ALA A 147 -13.31 -4.16 1.72
CA ALA A 147 -13.55 -5.60 1.64
C ALA A 147 -15.04 -5.87 1.46
N PHE A 148 -15.36 -7.03 0.90
CA PHE A 148 -16.72 -7.51 0.71
C PHE A 148 -16.88 -8.90 1.33
N ASP A 149 -18.07 -9.21 1.81
CA ASP A 149 -18.40 -10.55 2.26
C ASP A 149 -18.45 -11.51 1.06
N ASN A 150 -17.84 -12.69 1.21
CA ASN A 150 -17.76 -13.75 0.19
C ASN A 150 -17.19 -13.26 -1.15
N ASP A 151 -16.08 -12.51 -1.10
CA ASP A 151 -15.49 -11.87 -2.26
C ASP A 151 -14.69 -12.82 -3.15
N PRO A 152 -15.18 -13.14 -4.37
CA PRO A 152 -14.46 -14.05 -5.27
C PRO A 152 -13.37 -13.35 -6.10
N LEU A 153 -13.26 -12.01 -6.02
CA LEU A 153 -12.42 -11.22 -6.94
C LEU A 153 -11.06 -10.86 -6.35
N ILE A 154 -10.92 -10.80 -5.02
CA ILE A 154 -9.69 -10.32 -4.38
C ILE A 154 -8.50 -11.24 -4.67
N ASP A 155 -8.67 -12.56 -4.58
CA ASP A 155 -7.57 -13.50 -4.80
C ASP A 155 -7.10 -13.54 -6.27
N PRO A 156 -7.99 -13.59 -7.28
CA PRO A 156 -7.59 -13.41 -8.67
C PRO A 156 -6.88 -12.08 -8.94
N LEU A 157 -7.33 -10.99 -8.31
CA LEU A 157 -6.72 -9.68 -8.45
C LEU A 157 -5.29 -9.66 -7.89
N ARG A 158 -5.10 -10.21 -6.68
CA ARG A 158 -3.78 -10.35 -6.06
C ARG A 158 -2.87 -11.22 -6.92
N GLN A 159 -3.40 -12.30 -7.51
CA GLN A 159 -2.61 -13.15 -8.40
C GLN A 159 -2.15 -12.38 -9.65
N LYS A 160 -3.03 -11.60 -10.29
CA LYS A 160 -2.62 -10.72 -11.41
C LYS A 160 -1.52 -9.74 -11.00
N PHE A 161 -1.64 -9.13 -9.81
CA PHE A 161 -0.58 -8.25 -9.29
C PHE A 161 0.77 -8.97 -9.21
N LYS A 162 0.77 -10.18 -8.63
CA LYS A 162 1.97 -11.03 -8.53
C LYS A 162 2.51 -11.49 -9.88
N ASP A 163 1.68 -11.54 -10.92
CA ASP A 163 2.10 -11.89 -12.28
C ASP A 163 2.71 -10.70 -13.05
N GLY A 164 2.88 -9.54 -12.40
CA GLY A 164 3.54 -8.35 -12.97
C GLY A 164 2.59 -7.33 -13.56
N TYR A 165 1.29 -7.43 -13.30
CA TYR A 165 0.34 -6.35 -13.60
C TYR A 165 0.38 -5.36 -12.44
N LEU A 166 0.97 -4.20 -12.65
CA LEU A 166 1.15 -3.20 -11.59
C LEU A 166 0.11 -2.08 -11.69
N LEU A 167 0.17 -1.16 -10.74
CA LEU A 167 -0.64 0.05 -10.74
C LEU A 167 0.19 1.17 -11.38
N LYS A 168 -0.46 2.05 -12.15
CA LYS A 168 0.22 3.10 -12.91
C LYS A 168 0.69 4.26 -12.03
N TYR A 169 0.00 4.53 -10.94
CA TYR A 169 0.19 5.71 -10.10
C TYR A 169 0.63 5.39 -8.67
N PHE A 170 0.54 4.13 -8.24
CA PHE A 170 0.76 3.71 -6.86
C PHE A 170 1.68 2.49 -6.76
N GLY A 171 2.35 2.38 -5.62
CA GLY A 171 3.26 1.29 -5.30
C GLY A 171 4.46 1.21 -6.24
N VAL A 172 4.98 -0.01 -6.38
CA VAL A 172 6.16 -0.28 -7.19
C VAL A 172 5.86 -0.20 -8.69
N GLN A 173 6.83 0.29 -9.45
CA GLN A 173 6.81 0.32 -10.91
C GLN A 173 8.05 -0.41 -11.43
N ASP A 174 7.85 -1.30 -12.41
CA ASP A 174 8.93 -2.09 -13.02
C ASP A 174 9.29 -1.64 -14.44
N GLY A 175 8.59 -0.63 -14.97
CA GLY A 175 8.78 -0.09 -16.32
C GLY A 175 8.20 -0.94 -17.45
N ASN A 176 7.56 -2.08 -17.16
CA ASN A 176 7.02 -3.00 -18.18
C ASN A 176 5.67 -2.55 -18.76
N ASN A 177 5.10 -1.45 -18.27
CA ASN A 177 3.85 -0.83 -18.74
C ASN A 177 2.63 -1.79 -18.81
N LYS A 178 2.60 -2.83 -17.96
CA LYS A 178 1.43 -3.70 -17.81
C LYS A 178 0.63 -3.25 -16.60
N TYR A 179 -0.55 -2.67 -16.84
CA TYR A 179 -1.35 -2.07 -15.78
C TYR A 179 -2.61 -2.88 -15.48
N LEU A 180 -2.88 -3.11 -14.20
CA LEU A 180 -4.06 -3.85 -13.73
C LEU A 180 -5.36 -3.21 -14.23
N VAL A 181 -5.47 -1.89 -14.08
CA VAL A 181 -6.71 -1.16 -14.37
C VAL A 181 -7.05 -1.22 -15.86
N ASP A 182 -6.05 -1.22 -16.75
CA ASP A 182 -6.27 -1.30 -18.19
C ASP A 182 -6.87 -2.65 -18.63
N GLU A 183 -6.63 -3.74 -17.91
CA GLU A 183 -7.23 -5.05 -18.20
C GLU A 183 -8.50 -5.35 -17.39
N LEU A 184 -8.63 -4.75 -16.20
CA LEU A 184 -9.77 -5.00 -15.32
C LEU A 184 -11.00 -4.16 -15.68
N LEU A 185 -10.82 -3.10 -16.47
CA LEU A 185 -11.89 -2.21 -16.94
C LEU A 185 -12.26 -2.42 -18.41
N GLN A 186 -11.63 -3.36 -19.13
CA GLN A 186 -12.09 -3.69 -20.48
C GLN A 186 -13.39 -4.48 -20.40
N GLU A 187 -14.45 -3.95 -21.03
CA GLU A 187 -15.66 -4.72 -21.31
C GLU A 187 -15.29 -6.00 -22.04
N PRO A 188 -15.97 -7.14 -21.80
CA PRO A 188 -15.78 -8.30 -22.64
C PRO A 188 -15.97 -7.87 -24.09
N GLN A 189 -15.00 -8.16 -24.96
CA GLN A 189 -15.25 -8.06 -26.39
C GLN A 189 -16.41 -9.02 -26.67
N GLU A 190 -17.57 -8.49 -27.05
CA GLU A 190 -18.57 -9.28 -27.72
C GLU A 190 -17.90 -9.84 -28.98
N ASP A 191 -17.65 -11.15 -28.98
CA ASP A 191 -17.24 -11.87 -30.18
C ASP A 191 -18.30 -11.59 -31.25
N ALA A 192 -17.93 -10.78 -32.25
CA ALA A 192 -18.75 -10.42 -33.40
C ALA A 192 -18.78 -11.53 -34.45
#